data_AF-A0A3T0D4I7-F1
#
_entry.id   AF-A0A3T0D4I7-F1
#
_cell.length_a   1.000
_cell.length_b   1.000
_cell.length_c   1.000
_cell.angle_alpha   90.00
_cell.angle_beta   90.00
_cell.angle_gamma   90.00
#
_symmetry.space_group_name_H-M   'P 1'
#
loop_
_entity.id
_entity.type
_entity.pdbx_description
1 polymer ?
#
loop_
_entity_poly.entity_id
_entity_poly.type
_entity_poly.pdbx_seq_one_letter_code
_entity_poly.pdbx_strand_id
1 'polypeptide(L)'
;MASTSIIQHDPDEPPYVNLLNICRNNVIELNNIYLSMFIYTNGNAALAYSAKVAYWTSKVREGGDWDYKLIYGWNKLYKIIVNGKAEYVYGEDIGNINYGYTGRSLPLPPEILCAAAGVVQILTGNFEISYYKSYFDDPEDQEAIRKGISWYEQGL
;
A
#
# COMPACT_ATOMS: atom_id res chain seq x y z
N MET A 1 -0.48 44.63 -20.94
CA MET A 1 -0.61 43.26 -21.46
C MET A 1 -0.25 42.33 -20.32
N ALA A 2 -1.20 41.51 -19.84
CA ALA A 2 -0.94 40.55 -18.77
C ALA A 2 -0.16 39.38 -19.36
N SER A 3 1.06 39.15 -18.86
CA SER A 3 1.85 37.97 -19.23
C SER A 3 1.15 36.73 -18.70
N THR A 4 0.64 35.92 -19.62
CA THR A 4 0.19 34.57 -19.32
C THR A 4 1.43 33.74 -18.96
N SER A 5 1.62 33.45 -17.68
CA SER A 5 2.63 32.48 -17.25
C SER A 5 2.20 31.11 -17.77
N ILE A 6 2.79 30.69 -18.89
CA ILE A 6 2.74 29.30 -19.33
C ILE A 6 3.53 28.53 -18.27
N ILE A 7 2.84 27.71 -17.47
CA ILE A 7 3.52 26.77 -16.56
C ILE A 7 4.25 25.78 -17.46
N GLN A 8 5.56 25.99 -17.61
CA GLN A 8 6.43 25.14 -18.39
C GLN A 8 6.58 23.82 -17.63
N HIS A 9 5.89 22.77 -18.10
CA HIS A 9 6.17 21.40 -17.66
C HIS A 9 7.53 21.01 -18.22
N ASP A 10 8.48 20.69 -17.35
CA ASP A 10 9.76 20.13 -17.75
C ASP A 10 9.52 18.73 -18.37
N PRO A 11 9.77 18.51 -19.66
CA PRO A 11 9.49 17.23 -20.33
C PRO A 11 10.32 16.07 -19.78
N ASP A 12 11.39 16.36 -19.02
CA ASP A 12 12.25 15.36 -18.39
C ASP A 12 11.81 15.03 -16.94
N GLU A 13 10.78 15.70 -16.41
CA GLU A 13 10.27 15.42 -15.06
C GLU A 13 9.55 14.06 -15.01
N PRO A 14 9.90 13.18 -14.05
CA PRO A 14 9.20 11.92 -13.87
C PRO A 14 7.69 12.10 -13.71
N PRO A 15 6.86 11.17 -14.25
CA PRO A 15 5.41 11.26 -14.12
C PRO A 15 4.98 11.32 -12.65
N TYR A 16 3.93 12.10 -12.39
CA TYR A 16 3.39 12.28 -11.04
C TYR A 16 2.45 11.15 -10.63
N VAL A 17 2.58 10.66 -9.40
CA VAL A 17 1.65 9.74 -8.75
C VAL A 17 1.19 10.33 -7.42
N ASN A 18 -0.13 10.39 -7.21
CA ASN A 18 -0.72 10.82 -5.94
C ASN A 18 -0.76 9.65 -4.94
N LEU A 19 0.43 9.19 -4.52
CA LEU A 19 0.60 7.97 -3.73
C LEU A 19 -0.12 8.02 -2.38
N LEU A 20 -0.03 9.13 -1.64
CA LEU A 20 -0.74 9.27 -0.37
C LEU A 20 -2.26 9.13 -0.54
N ASN A 21 -2.83 9.71 -1.59
CA ASN A 21 -4.27 9.56 -1.85
C ASN A 21 -4.65 8.12 -2.20
N ILE A 22 -3.81 7.41 -2.96
CA ILE A 22 -3.99 5.98 -3.24
C ILE A 22 -4.01 5.18 -1.93
N CYS A 23 -2.97 5.34 -1.10
CA CYS A 23 -2.85 4.66 0.18
C CYS A 23 -4.04 4.93 1.13
N ARG A 24 -4.46 6.19 1.25
CA ARG A 24 -5.61 6.60 2.09
C ARG A 24 -6.91 6.00 1.57
N ASN A 25 -7.15 6.03 0.26
CA ASN A 25 -8.34 5.43 -0.34
C ASN A 25 -8.39 3.92 -0.13
N ASN A 26 -7.25 3.24 -0.27
CA ASN A 26 -7.13 1.82 0.01
C ASN A 26 -7.44 1.52 1.49
N VAL A 27 -6.94 2.31 2.44
CA VAL A 27 -7.32 2.16 3.87
C VAL A 27 -8.81 2.40 4.11
N ILE A 28 -9.42 3.41 3.46
CA ILE A 28 -10.87 3.65 3.52
C ILE A 28 -11.63 2.42 3.01
N GLU A 29 -11.20 1.84 1.90
CA GLU A 29 -11.77 0.60 1.34
C GLU A 29 -11.69 -0.55 2.35
N LEU A 30 -10.54 -0.76 3.00
CA LEU A 30 -10.40 -1.77 4.05
C LEU A 30 -11.31 -1.52 5.25
N ASN A 31 -11.44 -0.26 5.68
CA ASN A 31 -12.32 0.10 6.79
C ASN A 31 -13.79 -0.15 6.45
N ASN A 32 -14.18 0.08 5.20
CA ASN A 32 -15.53 -0.26 4.73
C ASN A 32 -15.79 -1.77 4.79
N ILE A 33 -14.84 -2.60 4.37
CA ILE A 33 -14.95 -4.07 4.50
C ILE A 33 -15.16 -4.49 5.96
N TYR A 34 -14.37 -3.92 6.88
CA TYR A 34 -14.53 -4.18 8.31
C TYR A 34 -15.93 -3.78 8.79
N LEU A 35 -16.38 -2.55 8.51
CA LEU A 35 -17.68 -2.06 8.96
C LEU A 35 -18.83 -2.89 8.41
N SER A 36 -18.79 -3.24 7.13
CA SER A 36 -19.79 -4.11 6.50
C SER A 36 -19.86 -5.48 7.17
N MET A 37 -18.71 -6.11 7.41
CA MET A 37 -18.68 -7.44 8.05
C MET A 37 -19.05 -7.37 9.54
N PHE A 38 -18.66 -6.30 10.24
CA PHE A 38 -19.03 -6.08 11.64
C PHE A 38 -20.54 -5.96 11.80
N ILE A 39 -21.20 -5.21 10.91
CA ILE A 39 -22.67 -5.09 10.87
C ILE A 39 -23.30 -6.45 10.53
N TYR A 40 -22.84 -7.10 9.46
CA TYR A 40 -23.38 -8.39 9.01
C TYR A 40 -23.32 -9.50 10.06
N THR A 41 -22.26 -9.50 10.87
CA THR A 41 -22.04 -10.51 11.92
C THR A 41 -22.59 -10.10 13.29
N ASN A 42 -23.46 -9.08 13.35
CA ASN A 42 -24.04 -8.56 14.59
C ASN A 42 -22.99 -8.15 15.64
N GLY A 43 -21.92 -7.51 15.19
CA GLY A 43 -20.85 -6.96 16.03
C GLY A 43 -19.69 -7.91 16.33
N ASN A 44 -19.51 -8.98 15.56
CA ASN A 44 -18.36 -9.87 15.73
C ASN A 44 -17.08 -9.25 15.14
N ALA A 45 -16.32 -8.55 15.98
CA ALA A 45 -15.09 -7.88 15.58
C ALA A 45 -14.03 -8.84 15.02
N ALA A 46 -13.93 -10.06 15.55
CA ALA A 46 -12.94 -11.03 15.09
C ALA A 46 -13.20 -11.43 13.63
N LEU A 47 -14.45 -11.77 13.29
CA LEU A 47 -14.83 -12.09 11.90
C LEU A 47 -14.68 -10.88 10.98
N ALA A 48 -15.00 -9.68 11.45
CA ALA A 48 -14.83 -8.45 10.68
C ALA A 48 -13.37 -8.16 10.34
N TYR A 49 -12.47 -8.34 11.31
CA TYR A 49 -11.04 -8.20 11.06
C TYR A 49 -10.50 -9.31 10.16
N SER A 50 -10.93 -10.56 10.33
CA SER A 50 -10.55 -11.65 9.42
C SER A 50 -10.95 -11.33 7.98
N ALA A 51 -12.14 -10.78 7.75
CA ALA A 51 -12.58 -10.35 6.43
C ALA A 51 -11.74 -9.17 5.88
N LYS A 52 -11.43 -8.17 6.72
CA LYS A 52 -10.56 -7.04 6.34
C LYS A 52 -9.17 -7.54 5.90
N VAL A 53 -8.57 -8.43 6.68
CA VAL A 53 -7.26 -9.02 6.40
C VAL A 53 -7.31 -9.87 5.13
N ALA A 54 -8.31 -10.73 4.97
CA ALA A 54 -8.47 -11.56 3.76
C ALA A 54 -8.67 -10.71 2.50
N TYR A 55 -9.45 -9.63 2.60
CA TYR A 55 -9.65 -8.70 1.50
C TYR A 55 -8.33 -8.02 1.12
N TRP A 56 -7.66 -7.38 2.09
CA TRP A 56 -6.34 -6.74 1.87
C TRP A 56 -5.37 -7.68 1.17
N THR A 57 -5.24 -8.90 1.69
CA THR A 57 -4.40 -9.98 1.17
C THR A 57 -4.70 -10.27 -0.31
N SER A 58 -5.98 -10.34 -0.69
CA SER A 58 -6.39 -10.55 -2.08
C SER A 58 -6.04 -9.40 -3.03
N LYS A 59 -5.89 -8.18 -2.51
CA LYS A 59 -5.56 -6.98 -3.29
C LYS A 59 -4.06 -6.84 -3.48
N VAL A 60 -3.26 -7.09 -2.44
CA VAL A 60 -1.79 -6.88 -2.46
C VAL A 60 -0.97 -8.07 -2.96
N ARG A 61 -1.57 -9.25 -3.11
CA ARG A 61 -0.87 -10.41 -3.69
C ARG A 61 -0.43 -10.12 -5.13
N GLU A 62 0.56 -10.87 -5.61
CA GLU A 62 0.93 -10.90 -7.03
C GLU A 62 -0.31 -11.06 -7.94
N GLY A 63 -0.45 -10.16 -8.92
CA GLY A 63 -1.59 -10.09 -9.84
C GLY A 63 -2.90 -9.58 -9.23
N GLY A 64 -2.90 -9.15 -7.97
CA GLY A 64 -4.02 -8.47 -7.32
C GLY A 64 -4.16 -7.02 -7.79
N ASP A 65 -5.31 -6.40 -7.48
CA ASP A 65 -5.62 -5.02 -7.93
C ASP A 65 -4.61 -3.98 -7.43
N TRP A 66 -3.90 -4.26 -6.34
CA TRP A 66 -2.89 -3.39 -5.74
C TRP A 66 -1.46 -3.89 -5.97
N ASP A 67 -1.26 -4.83 -6.91
CA ASP A 67 0.05 -5.16 -7.46
C ASP A 67 0.53 -4.03 -8.38
N TYR A 68 0.97 -2.96 -7.74
CA TYR A 68 1.40 -1.73 -8.40
C TYR A 68 2.71 -1.89 -9.17
N LYS A 69 3.47 -2.98 -8.94
CA LYS A 69 4.63 -3.34 -9.76
C LYS A 69 4.22 -3.63 -11.21
N LEU A 70 3.03 -4.21 -11.43
CA LEU A 70 2.47 -4.42 -12.77
C LEU A 70 1.95 -3.14 -13.44
N ILE A 71 1.58 -2.12 -12.65
CA ILE A 71 1.00 -0.87 -13.16
C ILE A 71 2.08 0.18 -13.45
N TYR A 72 3.03 0.34 -12.53
CA TYR A 72 4.06 1.37 -12.59
C TYR A 72 5.41 0.85 -13.09
N GLY A 73 5.59 -0.47 -13.14
CA GLY A 73 6.85 -1.11 -13.52
C GLY A 73 7.86 -1.09 -12.37
N TRP A 74 8.92 -1.86 -12.51
CA TRP A 74 9.94 -2.02 -11.46
C TRP A 74 10.84 -0.77 -11.37
N ASN A 75 11.60 -0.50 -12.43
CA ASN A 75 12.68 0.49 -12.44
C ASN A 75 12.27 1.88 -12.97
N LYS A 76 10.97 2.17 -13.04
CA LYS A 76 10.51 3.46 -13.56
C LYS A 76 10.38 4.47 -12.43
N LEU A 77 11.04 5.62 -12.57
CA LEU A 77 11.00 6.68 -11.58
C LEU A 77 9.69 7.47 -11.67
N TYR A 78 9.14 7.83 -10.52
CA TYR A 78 7.93 8.63 -10.36
C TYR A 78 8.16 9.75 -9.36
N LYS A 79 7.53 10.89 -9.61
CA LYS A 79 7.44 11.99 -8.66
C LYS A 79 6.21 11.80 -7.78
N ILE A 80 6.37 11.96 -6.48
CA ILE A 80 5.27 11.97 -5.51
C ILE A 80 5.37 13.24 -4.65
N ILE A 81 4.26 13.62 -4.01
CA ILE A 81 4.23 14.73 -3.06
C ILE A 81 3.88 14.19 -1.67
N VAL A 82 4.75 14.47 -0.70
CA VAL A 82 4.61 14.07 0.70
C VAL A 82 4.82 15.31 1.56
N ASN A 83 3.82 15.69 2.36
CA ASN A 83 3.85 16.92 3.18
C ASN A 83 4.27 18.19 2.40
N GLY A 84 3.79 18.32 1.16
CA GLY A 84 4.10 19.46 0.30
C GLY A 84 5.51 19.47 -0.29
N LYS A 85 6.30 18.41 -0.09
CA LYS A 85 7.63 18.23 -0.68
C LYS A 85 7.59 17.16 -1.76
N ALA A 86 8.34 17.40 -2.84
CA ALA A 86 8.54 16.41 -3.87
C ALA A 86 9.54 15.34 -3.41
N GLU A 87 9.17 14.08 -3.57
CA GLU A 87 10.06 12.93 -3.44
C GLU A 87 9.99 12.11 -4.73
N TYR A 88 11.02 11.29 -4.96
CA TYR A 88 11.12 10.43 -6.12
C TYR A 88 11.25 8.99 -5.66
N VAL A 89 10.45 8.12 -6.25
CA VAL A 89 10.36 6.71 -5.89
C VAL A 89 10.26 5.88 -7.17
N TYR A 90 10.76 4.65 -7.13
CA TYR A 90 10.58 3.70 -8.23
C TYR A 90 9.18 3.10 -8.20
N GLY A 91 8.72 2.55 -9.32
CA GLY A 91 7.38 1.98 -9.41
C GLY A 91 7.19 0.76 -8.48
N GLU A 92 8.26 0.04 -8.15
CA GLU A 92 8.21 -1.00 -7.13
C GLU A 92 7.98 -0.46 -5.71
N ASP A 93 8.62 0.67 -5.36
CA ASP A 93 8.44 1.35 -4.09
C ASP A 93 6.98 1.75 -3.88
N ILE A 94 6.27 2.13 -4.95
CA ILE A 94 4.85 2.48 -4.89
C ILE A 94 4.02 1.31 -4.32
N GLY A 95 4.28 0.09 -4.80
CA GLY A 95 3.63 -1.12 -4.30
C GLY A 95 4.01 -1.44 -2.86
N ASN A 96 5.30 -1.38 -2.55
CA ASN A 96 5.85 -1.67 -1.23
C ASN A 96 5.37 -0.67 -0.15
N ILE A 97 5.36 0.62 -0.48
CA ILE A 97 4.83 1.69 0.37
C ILE A 97 3.33 1.47 0.61
N ASN A 98 2.55 1.18 -0.44
CA ASN A 98 1.13 0.90 -0.29
C ASN A 98 0.88 -0.34 0.59
N TYR A 99 1.66 -1.41 0.42
CA TYR A 99 1.61 -2.61 1.25
C TYR A 99 1.84 -2.27 2.73
N GLY A 100 2.92 -1.54 3.04
CA GLY A 100 3.24 -1.13 4.41
C GLY A 100 2.18 -0.22 5.03
N TYR A 101 1.74 0.80 4.28
CA TYR A 101 0.76 1.78 4.74
C TYR A 101 -0.60 1.13 5.03
N THR A 102 -1.12 0.35 4.08
CA THR A 102 -2.43 -0.31 4.23
C THR A 102 -2.37 -1.44 5.25
N GLY A 103 -1.27 -2.21 5.26
CA GLY A 103 -1.03 -3.27 6.23
C GLY A 103 -1.01 -2.75 7.67
N ARG A 104 -0.46 -1.55 7.90
CA ARG A 104 -0.42 -0.96 9.25
C ARG A 104 -1.80 -0.61 9.80
N SER A 105 -2.81 -0.46 8.93
CA SER A 105 -4.21 -0.26 9.33
C SER A 105 -4.93 -1.52 9.82
N LEU A 106 -4.29 -2.68 9.71
CA LEU A 106 -4.80 -3.96 10.17
C LEU A 106 -4.43 -4.18 11.63
N PRO A 107 -5.15 -5.04 12.38
CA PRO A 107 -4.78 -5.43 13.75
C PRO A 107 -3.61 -6.42 13.75
N LEU A 108 -2.57 -6.11 12.97
CA LEU A 108 -1.36 -6.91 12.79
C LEU A 108 -0.17 -6.19 13.45
N PRO A 109 0.70 -6.91 14.16
CA PRO A 109 2.01 -6.39 14.55
C PRO A 109 2.81 -5.96 13.32
N PRO A 110 3.53 -4.83 13.35
CA PRO A 110 4.41 -4.40 12.25
C PRO A 110 5.45 -5.46 11.85
N GLU A 111 5.93 -6.25 12.81
CA GLU A 111 6.88 -7.34 12.61
C GLU A 111 6.29 -8.43 11.71
N ILE A 112 4.97 -8.63 11.78
CA ILE A 112 4.24 -9.55 10.91
C ILE A 112 4.13 -8.98 9.50
N LEU A 113 3.94 -7.66 9.34
CA LEU A 113 3.92 -7.03 8.01
C LEU A 113 5.28 -7.11 7.32
N CYS A 114 6.37 -7.02 8.08
CA CYS A 114 7.74 -7.16 7.58
C CYS A 114 8.18 -8.63 7.39
N ALA A 115 7.36 -9.60 7.80
CA ALA A 115 7.67 -11.03 7.71
C ALA A 115 6.63 -11.76 6.85
N ALA A 116 7.00 -12.14 5.63
CA ALA A 116 6.18 -12.93 4.70
C ALA A 116 5.46 -14.12 5.38
N ALA A 117 6.16 -14.81 6.28
CA ALA A 117 5.64 -15.98 7.00
C ALA A 117 4.57 -15.63 8.06
N GLY A 118 4.65 -14.46 8.69
CA GLY A 118 3.73 -14.06 9.76
C GLY A 118 2.32 -13.75 9.24
N VAL A 119 2.22 -13.07 8.10
CA VAL A 119 0.93 -12.79 7.44
C VAL A 119 0.27 -14.10 7.03
N VAL A 120 1.04 -15.05 6.49
CA VAL A 120 0.54 -16.35 6.05
C VAL A 120 0.02 -17.22 7.20
N GLN A 121 0.64 -17.17 8.39
CA GLN A 121 0.15 -17.89 9.57
C GLN A 121 -1.21 -17.38 10.08
N ILE A 122 -1.50 -16.09 9.93
CA ILE A 122 -2.80 -15.50 10.29
C ILE A 122 -3.90 -15.90 9.30
N LEU A 123 -3.49 -16.25 8.08
CA LEU A 123 -4.35 -16.46 6.93
C LEU A 123 -4.74 -17.92 6.67
N THR A 124 -4.57 -18.84 7.64
CA THR A 124 -4.79 -20.29 7.42
C THR A 124 -6.06 -20.55 6.61
N GLY A 125 -5.87 -21.04 5.38
CA GLY A 125 -6.96 -21.24 4.43
C GLY A 125 -6.46 -21.54 3.03
N ASN A 126 -5.88 -20.55 2.33
CA ASN A 126 -5.53 -20.66 0.89
C ASN A 126 -4.48 -19.63 0.37
N PHE A 127 -3.73 -18.95 1.24
CA PHE A 127 -2.79 -17.91 0.79
C PHE A 127 -1.36 -18.46 0.73
N GLU A 128 -0.82 -18.59 -0.49
CA GLU A 128 0.52 -19.09 -0.70
C GLU A 128 1.58 -18.03 -0.40
N ILE A 129 2.67 -18.42 0.28
CA ILE A 129 3.83 -17.56 0.57
C ILE A 129 4.43 -16.97 -0.72
N SER A 130 4.32 -17.70 -1.84
CA SER A 130 4.79 -17.30 -3.17
C SER A 130 4.26 -15.93 -3.60
N TYR A 131 3.00 -15.61 -3.26
CA TYR A 131 2.33 -14.35 -3.60
C TYR A 131 2.99 -13.09 -3.04
N TYR A 132 3.88 -13.27 -2.07
CA TYR A 132 4.50 -12.19 -1.33
C TYR A 132 6.01 -12.09 -1.56
N LYS A 133 6.60 -13.01 -2.33
CA LYS A 133 8.07 -13.13 -2.42
C LYS A 133 8.75 -11.82 -2.79
N SER A 134 8.17 -11.08 -3.73
CA SER A 134 8.71 -9.81 -4.23
C SER A 134 8.61 -8.63 -3.26
N TYR A 135 7.98 -8.77 -2.10
CA TYR A 135 7.91 -7.70 -1.09
C TYR A 135 8.97 -7.88 0.01
N PHE A 136 9.67 -9.02 0.02
CA PHE A 136 10.48 -9.47 1.14
C PHE A 136 11.86 -9.98 0.71
N ASP A 137 12.18 -9.92 -0.57
CA ASP A 137 13.41 -10.43 -1.16
C ASP A 137 14.58 -9.45 -1.05
N ASP A 138 14.34 -8.13 -1.19
CA ASP A 138 15.42 -7.14 -1.15
C ASP A 138 15.34 -6.14 0.04
N PRO A 139 16.49 -5.63 0.55
CA PRO A 139 16.53 -4.62 1.60
C PRO A 139 15.79 -3.33 1.25
N GLU A 140 15.72 -2.98 -0.03
CA GLU A 140 15.02 -1.80 -0.54
C GLU A 140 13.49 -1.94 -0.39
N ASP A 141 12.93 -3.14 -0.64
CA ASP A 141 11.51 -3.41 -0.38
C ASP A 141 11.16 -3.17 1.10
N GLN A 142 12.05 -3.60 2.00
CA GLN A 142 11.87 -3.41 3.44
C GLN A 142 11.91 -1.94 3.85
N GLU A 143 12.74 -1.12 3.19
CA GLU A 143 12.76 0.33 3.44
C GLU A 143 11.45 0.98 2.97
N ALA A 144 10.98 0.65 1.77
CA ALA A 144 9.74 1.16 1.21
C ALA A 144 8.51 0.74 2.06
N ILE A 145 8.46 -0.51 2.53
CA ILE A 145 7.41 -1.00 3.45
C ILE A 145 7.43 -0.23 4.77
N ARG A 146 8.61 -0.06 5.39
CA ARG A 146 8.75 0.71 6.64
C ARG A 146 8.35 2.17 6.45
N LYS A 147 8.66 2.76 5.29
CA LYS A 147 8.25 4.12 4.93
C LYS A 147 6.73 4.24 4.89
N GLY A 148 6.04 3.29 4.24
CA GLY A 148 4.58 3.22 4.23
C GLY A 148 3.97 3.08 5.63
N ILE A 149 4.53 2.19 6.46
CA ILE A 149 4.13 2.04 7.87
C ILE A 149 4.26 3.37 8.62
N SER A 150 5.43 4.03 8.50
CA SER A 150 5.71 5.30 9.16
C SER A 150 4.75 6.41 8.73
N TRP A 151 4.42 6.48 7.44
CA TRP A 151 3.45 7.45 6.92
C TRP A 151 2.05 7.25 7.52
N TYR A 152 1.59 6.01 7.64
CA TYR A 152 0.31 5.72 8.28
C TYR A 152 0.32 6.15 9.76
N GLU A 153 1.39 5.85 10.50
CA GLU A 153 1.53 6.20 11.92
C GLU A 153 1.62 7.72 12.16
N GLN A 154 2.17 8.46 11.19
CA GLN A 154 2.22 9.93 11.20
C GLN A 154 0.88 10.59 10.80
N GLY A 155 -0.12 9.81 10.36
CA GLY A 155 -1.40 10.33 9.87
C GLY A 155 -1.30 11.03 8.52
N LEU A 156 -0.32 10.63 7.69
CA LEU A 156 -0.13 11.14 6.33
C LEU A 156 -1.11 10.56 5.33
#